data_AF-A0A9E5QV08-F1
#
_entry.id   AF-A0A9E5QV08-F1
#
_cell.length_a   1.000
_cell.length_b   1.000
_cell.length_c   1.000
_cell.angle_alpha   90.00
_cell.angle_beta   90.00
_cell.angle_gamma   90.00
#
_symmetry.space_group_name_H-M   'P 1'
#
loop_
_entity.id
_entity.type
_entity.pdbx_description
1 polymer ?
#
loop_
_entity_poly.entity_id
_entity_poly.type
_entity_poly.pdbx_seq_one_letter_code
_entity_poly.pdbx_strand_id
1 'polypeptide(L)'
;MQESGYRVAFYLALLGMLGLIGGTVLVFTLPGYLANPLLELNEKIQAVMAENYDHKLELRYHAKDEVGELAASINKMAIQLKNYERSRLAQLWHENQLDEAALDALPLGLLVLDTQYQLRQSNQKARIWLGITAEDMKNTPSIMVLAAQNPALGRLWNAFGQEEEEFLAADTPAEKYGWKKI
;
A
#
# COMPACT_ATOMS: atom_id res chain seq x y z
N MET A 1 13.47 57.89 -40.97
CA MET A 1 13.52 56.42 -41.19
C MET A 1 14.51 55.68 -40.28
N GLN A 2 15.54 56.31 -39.72
CA GLN A 2 16.55 55.62 -38.88
C GLN A 2 16.07 55.34 -37.44
N GLU A 3 15.26 56.24 -36.86
CA GLU A 3 14.65 56.14 -35.52
C GLU A 3 13.73 54.91 -35.32
N SER A 4 13.11 54.39 -36.38
CA SER A 4 12.22 53.23 -36.30
C SER A 4 12.98 51.91 -36.21
N GLY A 5 14.19 51.83 -36.78
CA GLY A 5 15.00 50.61 -36.76
C GLY A 5 15.52 50.26 -35.37
N TYR A 6 15.96 51.26 -34.59
CA TYR A 6 16.47 51.06 -33.23
C TYR A 6 15.40 50.58 -32.25
N ARG A 7 14.15 51.05 -32.39
CA ARG A 7 13.04 50.61 -31.54
C ARG A 7 12.71 49.13 -31.80
N VAL A 8 12.67 48.72 -33.07
CA VAL A 8 12.43 47.32 -33.44
C VAL A 8 13.56 46.43 -32.92
N ALA A 9 14.82 46.84 -33.08
CA ALA A 9 15.97 46.11 -32.55
C ALA A 9 15.93 45.98 -31.02
N PHE A 10 15.53 47.04 -30.30
CA PHE A 10 15.37 47.00 -28.85
C PHE A 10 14.30 46.02 -28.40
N TYR A 11 13.12 46.02 -29.03
CA TYR A 11 12.06 45.05 -28.69
C TYR A 11 12.46 43.61 -29.00
N LEU A 12 13.18 43.37 -30.10
CA LEU A 12 13.70 42.04 -30.43
C LEU A 12 14.74 41.56 -29.42
N ALA A 13 15.66 42.44 -29.00
CA ALA A 13 16.66 42.12 -27.98
C ALA A 13 16.00 41.83 -26.62
N LEU A 14 15.00 42.63 -26.24
CA LEU A 14 14.23 42.45 -25.00
C LEU A 14 13.47 41.11 -25.02
N LEU A 15 12.81 40.78 -26.12
CA LEU A 15 12.06 39.54 -26.28
C LEU A 15 13.00 38.33 -26.28
N GLY A 16 14.17 38.43 -26.92
CA GLY A 16 15.21 37.41 -26.85
C GLY A 16 15.75 37.20 -25.42
N MET A 17 15.99 38.28 -24.68
CA MET A 17 16.43 38.20 -23.29
C MET A 17 15.36 37.56 -22.39
N LEU A 18 14.09 37.92 -22.55
CA LEU A 18 12.98 37.30 -21.83
C LEU A 18 12.84 35.81 -22.18
N GLY A 19 13.02 35.44 -23.45
CA GLY A 19 13.03 34.05 -23.88
C GLY A 19 14.16 33.24 -23.25
N LEU A 20 15.37 33.80 -23.16
CA LEU A 20 16.50 33.15 -22.50
C LEU A 20 16.25 32.97 -21.00
N ILE A 21 15.72 33.98 -20.32
CA ILE A 21 15.39 33.89 -18.90
C ILE A 21 14.31 32.83 -18.68
N GLY A 22 13.21 32.86 -19.45
CA GLY A 22 12.13 31.89 -19.34
C GLY A 22 12.60 30.45 -19.61
N GLY A 23 13.39 30.25 -20.67
CA GLY A 23 13.99 28.96 -20.99
C GLY A 23 14.92 28.46 -19.89
N THR A 24 15.75 29.34 -19.33
CA THR A 24 16.67 29.00 -18.23
C THR A 24 15.90 28.57 -16.98
N VAL A 25 14.87 29.34 -16.57
CA VAL A 25 14.02 28.99 -15.42
C VAL A 25 13.35 27.63 -15.63
N LEU A 26 12.82 27.38 -16.84
CA LEU A 26 12.16 26.13 -17.18
C LEU A 26 13.12 24.94 -17.12
N VAL A 27 14.35 25.06 -17.63
CA VAL A 27 15.37 24.01 -17.55
C VAL A 27 15.72 23.62 -16.11
N PHE A 28 15.79 24.59 -15.20
CA PHE A 28 16.09 24.29 -13.79
C PHE A 28 14.87 23.82 -12.99
N THR A 29 13.66 24.24 -13.37
CA THR A 29 12.44 23.95 -12.59
C THR A 29 11.76 22.64 -13.04
N LEU A 30 11.72 22.34 -14.34
CA LEU A 30 11.06 21.15 -14.88
C LEU A 30 11.55 19.82 -14.29
N PRO A 31 12.87 19.59 -14.11
CA PRO A 31 13.35 18.32 -13.54
C PRO A 31 12.81 18.11 -12.13
N GLY A 32 12.75 19.16 -11.32
CA GLY A 32 12.18 19.11 -9.97
C GLY A 32 10.69 18.81 -9.96
N TYR A 33 9.94 19.37 -10.92
CA TYR A 33 8.49 19.28 -10.97
C TYR A 33 7.97 17.98 -11.64
N LEU A 34 8.64 17.49 -12.69
CA LEU A 34 8.20 16.30 -13.45
C LEU A 34 9.16 15.11 -13.35
N ALA A 35 10.46 15.32 -13.61
CA ALA A 35 11.39 14.21 -13.74
C ALA A 35 11.60 13.49 -12.39
N ASN A 36 11.73 14.25 -11.30
CA ASN A 36 11.93 13.68 -9.96
C ASN A 36 10.74 12.82 -9.50
N PRO A 37 9.47 13.29 -9.56
CA PRO A 37 8.33 12.45 -9.23
C PRO A 37 8.20 11.20 -10.11
N LEU A 38 8.52 11.29 -11.41
CA LEU A 38 8.48 10.14 -12.31
C LEU A 38 9.55 9.09 -11.99
N LEU A 39 10.75 9.52 -11.63
CA LEU A 39 11.82 8.62 -11.19
C LEU A 39 11.45 7.93 -9.87
N GLU A 40 10.94 8.69 -8.90
CA GLU A 40 10.48 8.15 -7.62
C GLU A 40 9.35 7.14 -7.83
N LEU A 41 8.41 7.42 -8.74
CA LEU A 41 7.32 6.50 -9.08
C LEU A 41 7.85 5.21 -9.72
N ASN A 42 8.83 5.30 -10.61
CA ASN A 42 9.41 4.13 -11.26
C ASN A 42 10.14 3.22 -10.26
N GLU A 43 10.93 3.78 -9.33
CA GLU A 43 11.58 3.01 -8.26
C GLU A 43 10.55 2.28 -7.39
N LYS A 44 9.49 2.99 -7.05
CA LYS A 44 8.36 2.50 -6.27
C LYS A 44 7.60 1.36 -6.97
N ILE A 45 7.39 1.44 -8.30
CA ILE A 45 6.84 0.34 -9.10
C ILE A 45 7.78 -0.87 -9.10
N GLN A 46 9.09 -0.66 -9.27
CA GLN A 46 10.06 -1.76 -9.22
C GLN A 46 10.06 -2.47 -7.86
N ALA A 47 9.89 -1.74 -6.76
CA ALA A 47 9.74 -2.34 -5.43
C ALA A 47 8.49 -3.23 -5.33
N VAL A 48 7.34 -2.78 -5.86
CA VAL A 48 6.11 -3.57 -5.91
C VAL A 48 6.29 -4.83 -6.78
N MET A 49 7.01 -4.73 -7.90
CA MET A 49 7.31 -5.90 -8.75
C MET A 49 8.24 -6.91 -8.07
N ALA A 50 9.03 -6.49 -7.08
CA ALA A 50 9.89 -7.36 -6.27
C ALA A 50 9.17 -7.92 -5.03
N GLU A 51 7.83 -8.01 -5.05
CA GLU A 51 6.97 -8.48 -3.95
C GLU A 51 7.07 -7.65 -2.65
N ASN A 52 7.67 -6.45 -2.70
CA ASN A 52 7.78 -5.57 -1.55
C ASN A 52 6.57 -4.62 -1.45
N TYR A 53 5.42 -5.19 -1.12
CA TYR A 53 4.15 -4.45 -1.02
C TYR A 53 4.01 -3.56 0.22
N ASP A 54 4.97 -3.60 1.16
CA ASP A 54 4.97 -2.77 2.38
C ASP A 54 5.53 -1.37 2.14
N HIS A 55 6.12 -1.11 0.97
CA HIS A 55 6.51 0.25 0.57
C HIS A 55 5.27 1.09 0.28
N LYS A 56 4.88 1.93 1.23
CA LYS A 56 3.88 2.98 0.99
C LYS A 56 4.38 3.87 -0.15
N LEU A 57 3.60 3.98 -1.23
CA LEU A 57 3.94 4.85 -2.35
C LEU A 57 3.47 6.28 -2.03
N GLU A 58 3.73 6.75 -0.80
CA GLU A 58 3.65 8.17 -0.45
C GLU A 58 4.75 8.84 -1.25
N LEU A 59 4.39 9.49 -2.36
CA LEU A 59 5.34 10.35 -3.06
C LEU A 59 5.72 11.48 -2.12
N ARG A 60 7.01 11.81 -2.05
CA ARG A 60 7.48 12.97 -1.26
C ARG A 60 6.83 14.28 -1.72
N TYR A 61 6.34 14.30 -2.95
CA TYR A 61 5.59 15.41 -3.52
C TYR A 61 4.11 15.07 -3.51
N HIS A 62 3.33 15.82 -2.70
CA HIS A 62 1.88 15.91 -2.84
C HIS A 62 1.54 16.72 -4.09
N ALA A 63 1.90 16.19 -5.25
CA ALA A 63 1.49 16.74 -6.52
C ALA A 63 -0.03 16.54 -6.58
N LYS A 64 -0.81 17.63 -6.59
CA LYS A 64 -2.27 17.59 -6.77
C LYS A 64 -2.65 17.54 -8.27
N ASP A 65 -1.70 17.14 -9.09
CA ASP A 65 -1.79 17.09 -10.55
C ASP A 65 -1.88 15.63 -11.03
N GLU A 66 -1.79 15.44 -12.34
CA GLU A 66 -1.95 14.15 -13.00
C GLU A 66 -0.92 13.10 -12.51
N VAL A 67 0.27 13.54 -12.08
CA VAL A 67 1.31 12.64 -11.56
C VAL A 67 0.92 12.11 -10.18
N GLY A 68 0.32 12.97 -9.35
CA GLY A 68 -0.22 12.55 -8.06
C GLY A 68 -1.41 11.59 -8.18
N GLU A 69 -2.31 11.81 -9.14
CA GLU A 69 -3.43 10.91 -9.42
C GLU A 69 -2.94 9.53 -9.88
N LEU A 70 -1.92 9.50 -10.75
CA LEU A 70 -1.28 8.26 -11.18
C LEU A 70 -0.66 7.52 -9.98
N ALA A 71 0.04 8.22 -9.10
CA ALA A 71 0.62 7.62 -7.91
C ALA A 71 -0.44 7.07 -6.94
N ALA A 72 -1.58 7.74 -6.79
CA ALA A 72 -2.71 7.23 -6.01
C ALA A 72 -3.30 5.94 -6.62
N SER A 73 -3.41 5.88 -7.95
CA SER A 73 -3.89 4.69 -8.66
C SER A 73 -2.95 3.50 -8.50
N ILE A 74 -1.64 3.73 -8.59
CA ILE A 74 -0.62 2.67 -8.36
C ILE A 74 -0.64 2.21 -6.90
N ASN A 75 -0.80 3.11 -5.94
CA ASN A 75 -1.01 2.75 -4.53
C ASN A 75 -2.18 1.79 -4.35
N LYS A 76 -3.31 2.14 -4.95
CA LYS A 76 -4.52 1.30 -4.87
C LYS A 76 -4.25 -0.09 -5.45
N MET A 77 -3.55 -0.17 -6.57
CA MET A 77 -3.16 -1.44 -7.18
C MET A 77 -2.21 -2.25 -6.30
N ALA A 78 -1.17 -1.64 -5.71
CA ALA A 78 -0.23 -2.32 -4.81
C ALA A 78 -0.95 -2.91 -3.57
N ILE A 79 -1.89 -2.15 -2.99
CA ILE A 79 -2.73 -2.63 -1.87
C ILE A 79 -3.60 -3.81 -2.30
N GLN A 80 -4.23 -3.73 -3.48
CA GLN A 80 -5.06 -4.83 -3.99
C GLN A 80 -4.24 -6.09 -4.25
N LEU A 81 -3.03 -5.96 -4.79
CA LEU A 81 -2.14 -7.09 -5.05
C LEU A 81 -1.69 -7.76 -3.75
N LYS A 82 -1.33 -6.97 -2.73
CA LYS A 82 -1.05 -7.46 -1.37
C LYS A 82 -2.22 -8.23 -0.76
N ASN A 83 -3.43 -7.70 -0.91
CA ASN A 83 -4.64 -8.36 -0.40
C ASN A 83 -4.94 -9.64 -1.18
N TYR A 84 -4.77 -9.63 -2.51
CA TYR A 84 -4.96 -10.81 -3.34
C TYR A 84 -3.99 -11.93 -2.96
N GLU A 85 -2.72 -11.62 -2.72
CA GLU A 85 -1.73 -12.61 -2.27
C GLU A 85 -2.12 -13.24 -0.93
N ARG A 86 -2.54 -12.43 0.05
CA ARG A 86 -3.05 -12.92 1.34
C ARG A 86 -4.26 -13.85 1.16
N SER A 87 -5.21 -13.46 0.34
CA SER A 87 -6.42 -14.25 0.07
C SER A 87 -6.11 -15.53 -0.70
N ARG A 88 -5.18 -15.50 -1.66
CA ARG A 88 -4.77 -16.68 -2.42
C ARG A 88 -4.13 -17.73 -1.53
N LEU A 89 -3.29 -17.32 -0.57
CA LEU A 89 -2.71 -18.22 0.42
C LEU A 89 -3.79 -18.86 1.31
N ALA A 90 -4.77 -18.08 1.76
CA ALA A 90 -5.91 -18.59 2.54
C ALA A 90 -6.75 -19.59 1.72
N GLN A 91 -6.94 -19.34 0.43
CA GLN A 91 -7.68 -20.23 -0.47
C GLN A 91 -6.92 -21.54 -0.76
N LEU A 92 -5.62 -21.48 -1.07
CA LEU A 92 -4.80 -22.67 -1.30
C LEU A 92 -4.75 -23.58 -0.06
N TRP A 93 -4.75 -22.98 1.13
CA TRP A 93 -4.87 -23.71 2.39
C TRP A 93 -6.26 -24.35 2.55
N HIS A 94 -7.35 -23.62 2.26
CA HIS A 94 -8.71 -24.16 2.32
C HIS A 94 -8.91 -25.36 1.37
N GLU A 95 -8.26 -25.33 0.21
CA GLU A 95 -8.27 -26.43 -0.77
C GLU A 95 -7.30 -27.57 -0.42
N ASN A 96 -6.69 -27.57 0.77
CA ASN A 96 -5.68 -28.55 1.23
C ASN A 96 -4.48 -28.73 0.29
N GLN A 97 -4.09 -27.69 -0.46
CA GLN A 97 -2.96 -27.77 -1.40
C GLN A 97 -1.60 -27.39 -0.79
N LEU A 98 -1.58 -26.95 0.48
CA LEU A 98 -0.37 -26.56 1.20
C LEU A 98 -0.11 -27.51 2.38
N ASP A 99 1.00 -28.24 2.33
CA ASP A 99 1.47 -29.07 3.45
C ASP A 99 2.10 -28.22 4.57
N GLU A 100 2.26 -28.79 5.78
CA GLU A 100 2.83 -28.09 6.94
C GLU A 100 4.21 -27.46 6.66
N ALA A 101 5.06 -28.15 5.90
CA ALA A 101 6.38 -27.63 5.52
C ALA A 101 6.30 -26.40 4.60
N ALA A 102 5.27 -26.32 3.75
CA ALA A 102 5.04 -25.15 2.90
C ALA A 102 4.53 -23.97 3.73
N LEU A 103 3.69 -24.23 4.75
CA LEU A 103 3.21 -23.21 5.69
C LEU A 103 4.32 -22.62 6.56
N ASP A 104 5.30 -23.42 6.97
CA ASP A 104 6.44 -22.97 7.76
C ASP A 104 7.45 -22.16 6.93
N ALA A 105 7.51 -22.38 5.61
CA ALA A 105 8.34 -21.60 4.70
C ALA A 105 7.79 -20.18 4.45
N LEU A 106 6.50 -19.93 4.69
CA LEU A 106 5.89 -18.60 4.49
C LEU A 106 6.54 -17.55 5.41
N PRO A 107 6.77 -16.31 4.94
CA PRO A 107 7.31 -15.25 5.76
C PRO A 107 6.31 -14.70 6.79
N LEU A 108 5.07 -15.20 6.81
CA LEU A 108 3.96 -14.75 7.64
C LEU A 108 3.66 -15.74 8.78
N GLY A 109 3.16 -15.22 9.90
CA GLY A 109 2.58 -16.05 10.97
C GLY A 109 1.11 -16.34 10.67
N LEU A 110 0.73 -17.62 10.55
CA LEU A 110 -0.63 -18.05 10.28
C LEU A 110 -1.27 -18.67 11.54
N LEU A 111 -2.46 -18.20 11.90
CA LEU A 111 -3.35 -18.82 12.88
C LEU A 111 -4.69 -19.14 12.22
N VAL A 112 -5.21 -20.33 12.48
CA VAL A 112 -6.49 -20.77 11.94
C VAL A 112 -7.48 -20.96 13.07
N LEU A 113 -8.60 -20.26 12.99
CA LEU A 113 -9.71 -20.36 13.93
C LEU A 113 -10.90 -21.05 13.27
N ASP A 114 -11.68 -21.81 14.03
CA ASP A 114 -13.00 -22.26 13.59
C ASP A 114 -14.10 -21.21 13.87
N THR A 115 -15.34 -21.53 13.51
CA THR A 115 -16.51 -20.65 13.68
C THR A 115 -16.85 -20.37 15.16
N GLN A 116 -16.22 -21.07 16.10
CA GLN A 116 -16.36 -20.87 17.53
C GLN A 116 -15.10 -20.23 18.14
N TYR A 117 -14.26 -19.62 17.30
CA TYR A 117 -13.00 -18.99 17.67
C TYR A 117 -12.02 -19.96 18.37
N GLN A 118 -12.11 -21.25 18.06
CA GLN A 118 -11.15 -22.26 18.53
C GLN A 118 -9.99 -22.36 17.54
N LEU A 119 -8.78 -22.31 18.08
CA LEU A 119 -7.55 -22.42 17.33
C LEU A 119 -7.35 -23.86 16.85
N ARG A 120 -7.52 -24.06 15.54
CA ARG A 120 -7.38 -25.36 14.88
C ARG A 120 -5.95 -25.65 14.47
N GLN A 121 -5.23 -24.64 13.98
CA GLN A 121 -3.89 -24.82 13.45
C GLN A 121 -3.07 -23.52 13.54
N SER A 122 -1.75 -23.66 13.54
CA SER A 122 -0.80 -22.55 13.45
C SER A 122 0.47 -23.00 12.73
N ASN A 123 1.17 -22.06 12.08
CA ASN A 123 2.53 -22.32 11.60
C ASN A 123 3.58 -21.96 12.68
N GLN A 124 4.83 -22.38 12.48
CA GLN A 124 5.91 -22.18 13.44
C GLN A 124 6.18 -20.69 13.73
N LYS A 125 6.11 -19.82 12.70
CA LYS A 125 6.32 -18.39 12.88
C LYS A 125 5.27 -17.76 13.79
N ALA A 126 3.99 -18.09 13.62
CA ALA A 126 2.94 -17.61 14.51
C ALA A 126 3.18 -18.03 15.96
N ARG A 127 3.59 -19.28 16.18
CA ARG A 127 3.94 -19.78 17.52
C ARG A 127 5.09 -19.01 18.16
N ILE A 128 6.16 -18.76 17.41
CA ILE A 128 7.32 -18.00 17.89
C ILE A 128 6.95 -16.55 18.20
N TRP A 129 6.26 -15.86 17.29
CA TRP A 129 5.92 -14.44 17.45
C TRP A 129 4.91 -14.20 18.57
N LEU A 130 3.98 -15.13 18.75
CA LEU A 130 2.91 -15.01 19.72
C LEU A 130 3.23 -15.74 21.02
N GLY A 131 4.35 -16.45 21.12
CA GLY A 131 4.72 -17.20 22.32
C GLY A 131 3.69 -18.26 22.70
N ILE A 132 3.03 -18.88 21.73
CA ILE A 132 2.08 -19.97 21.95
C ILE A 132 2.70 -21.31 21.61
N THR A 133 2.53 -22.29 22.48
CA THR A 133 3.01 -23.66 22.28
C THR A 133 1.91 -24.56 21.71
N ALA A 134 2.30 -25.70 21.14
CA ALA A 134 1.32 -26.71 20.71
C ALA A 134 0.50 -27.29 21.88
N GLU A 135 1.02 -27.20 23.11
CA GLU A 135 0.29 -27.60 24.33
C GLU A 135 -0.77 -26.58 24.70
N ASP A 136 -0.49 -25.27 24.58
CA ASP A 136 -1.47 -24.21 24.82
C ASP A 136 -2.66 -24.33 23.87
N MET A 137 -2.41 -24.67 22.60
CA MET A 137 -3.46 -24.90 21.59
C MET A 137 -4.35 -26.10 21.91
N LYS A 138 -3.81 -27.13 22.58
CA LYS A 138 -4.55 -28.34 22.98
C LYS A 138 -5.33 -28.14 24.27
N ASN A 139 -4.73 -27.46 25.25
CA ASN A 139 -5.29 -27.29 26.59
C ASN A 139 -6.25 -26.10 26.67
N THR A 140 -6.09 -25.11 25.79
CA THR A 140 -6.89 -23.89 25.77
C THR A 140 -7.20 -23.49 24.33
N PRO A 141 -8.04 -24.25 23.62
CA PRO A 141 -8.25 -24.04 22.19
C PRO A 141 -8.92 -22.70 21.88
N SER A 142 -9.65 -22.10 22.83
CA SER A 142 -10.29 -20.81 22.60
C SER A 142 -9.26 -19.67 22.52
N ILE A 143 -9.21 -19.00 21.37
CA ILE A 143 -8.31 -17.86 21.16
C ILE A 143 -8.57 -16.72 22.15
N MET A 144 -9.82 -16.57 22.60
CA MET A 144 -10.23 -15.53 23.55
C MET A 144 -9.61 -15.78 24.93
N VAL A 145 -9.51 -17.04 25.34
CA VAL A 145 -8.87 -17.42 26.61
C VAL A 145 -7.35 -17.28 26.51
N LEU A 146 -6.75 -17.70 25.38
CA LEU A 146 -5.33 -17.49 25.10
C LEU A 146 -4.96 -16.01 25.05
N ALA A 147 -5.81 -15.17 24.46
CA ALA A 147 -5.64 -13.73 24.37
C ALA A 147 -5.68 -13.03 25.74
N ALA A 148 -6.47 -13.54 26.69
CA ALA A 148 -6.49 -13.04 28.06
C ALA A 148 -5.21 -13.36 28.83
N GLN A 149 -4.55 -14.47 28.51
CA GLN A 149 -3.32 -14.93 29.18
C GLN A 149 -2.05 -14.42 28.49
N ASN A 150 -2.16 -13.98 27.24
CA ASN A 150 -1.04 -13.53 26.43
C ASN A 150 -1.27 -12.10 25.92
N PRO A 151 -0.50 -11.11 26.43
CA PRO A 151 -0.67 -9.71 26.05
C PRO A 151 -0.50 -9.42 24.56
N ALA A 152 0.34 -10.19 23.85
CA ALA A 152 0.52 -10.01 22.40
C ALA A 152 -0.72 -10.46 21.63
N LEU A 153 -1.27 -11.62 21.97
CA LEU A 153 -2.54 -12.10 21.42
C LEU A 153 -3.71 -11.19 21.80
N GLY A 154 -3.75 -10.69 23.04
CA GLY A 154 -4.76 -9.73 23.49
C GLY A 154 -4.79 -8.46 22.63
N ARG A 155 -3.62 -7.92 22.28
CA ARG A 155 -3.53 -6.77 21.34
C ARG A 155 -4.07 -7.11 19.95
N LEU A 156 -3.74 -8.30 19.43
CA LEU A 156 -4.24 -8.73 18.11
C LEU A 156 -5.74 -9.00 18.11
N TRP A 157 -6.27 -9.62 19.17
CA TRP A 157 -7.70 -9.87 19.32
C TRP A 157 -8.50 -8.57 19.37
N ASN A 158 -8.02 -7.60 20.15
CA ASN A 158 -8.67 -6.29 20.24
C ASN A 158 -8.60 -5.52 18.91
N ALA A 159 -7.50 -5.63 18.16
CA ALA A 159 -7.39 -5.03 16.83
C ALA A 159 -8.32 -5.71 15.81
N PHE A 160 -8.44 -7.04 15.87
CA PHE A 160 -9.34 -7.82 15.01
C PHE A 160 -10.81 -7.44 15.22
N GLY A 161 -11.24 -7.27 16.48
CA GLY A 161 -12.61 -6.84 16.80
C GLY A 161 -12.94 -5.45 16.26
N GLN A 162 -11.96 -4.55 16.12
CA GLN A 162 -12.18 -3.22 15.53
C GLN A 162 -12.29 -3.26 14.00
N GLU A 163 -11.53 -4.12 13.31
CA GLU A 163 -11.63 -4.28 11.85
C GLU A 163 -12.96 -4.94 11.45
N GLU A 164 -13.50 -5.88 12.24
CA GLU A 164 -14.81 -6.48 11.98
C GLU A 164 -15.94 -5.46 12.15
N GLU A 165 -15.91 -4.62 13.20
CA GLU A 165 -16.86 -3.53 13.36
C GLU A 165 -16.74 -2.48 12.24
N GLU A 166 -15.54 -2.16 11.77
CA GLU A 166 -15.32 -1.21 10.67
C GLU A 166 -15.75 -1.80 9.31
N PHE A 167 -15.53 -3.10 9.06
CA PHE A 167 -15.98 -3.81 7.86
C PHE A 167 -17.50 -3.97 7.84
N LEU A 168 -18.13 -4.27 8.98
CA LEU A 168 -19.59 -4.35 9.11
C LEU A 168 -20.25 -2.96 9.10
N ALA A 169 -19.58 -1.91 9.60
CA ALA A 169 -20.03 -0.53 9.48
C ALA A 169 -19.82 0.06 8.07
N ALA A 170 -18.90 -0.51 7.29
CA ALA A 170 -18.64 -0.14 5.91
C ALA A 170 -19.71 -0.64 4.92
N ASP A 171 -20.72 -1.40 5.38
CA ASP A 171 -21.93 -1.70 4.60
C ASP A 171 -22.93 -0.52 4.63
N THR A 172 -22.41 0.67 4.32
CA THR A 172 -23.21 1.83 3.89
C THR A 172 -23.12 1.96 2.37
N PRO A 173 -24.24 2.26 1.67
CA PRO A 173 -24.39 1.97 0.25
C PRO A 173 -23.37 2.72 -0.62
N ALA A 174 -23.10 2.15 -1.80
CA ALA A 174 -22.20 2.61 -2.87
C ALA A 174 -22.34 4.08 -3.37
N GLU A 175 -23.09 4.93 -2.67
CA GLU A 175 -23.29 6.35 -2.98
C GLU A 175 -22.10 7.24 -2.58
N LYS A 176 -21.26 6.86 -1.60
CA LYS A 176 -20.11 7.69 -1.19
C LYS A 176 -19.05 7.86 -2.28
N TYR A 177 -19.00 6.95 -3.26
CA TYR A 177 -17.99 6.95 -4.32
C TYR A 177 -18.57 7.03 -5.74
N GLY A 178 -19.86 7.35 -5.90
CA GLY A 178 -20.44 7.69 -7.21
C GLY A 178 -20.49 6.56 -8.24
N TRP A 179 -20.39 5.30 -7.84
CA TRP A 179 -20.46 4.17 -8.78
C TRP A 179 -21.92 3.87 -9.13
N LYS A 180 -22.33 4.20 -10.37
CA LYS A 180 -23.57 3.65 -10.94
C LYS A 180 -23.37 2.16 -11.20
N LYS A 181 -24.27 1.33 -10.65
CA LYS A 181 -24.40 -0.08 -11.06
C LYS A 181 -24.68 -0.12 -12.57
N ILE A 182 -23.85 -0.87 -13.29
CA ILE A 182 -24.07 -1.27 -14.68
C ILE A 182 -24.93 -2.54 -14.66
#